data_AF-A0A397M116-F1
#
_entry.id   AF-A0A397M116-F1
#
_cell.length_a   1.000
_cell.length_b   1.000
_cell.length_c   1.000
_cell.angle_alpha   90.00
_cell.angle_beta   90.00
_cell.angle_gamma   90.00
#
_symmetry.space_group_name_H-M   'P 1'
#
loop_
_entity.id
_entity.type
_entity.pdbx_description
1 polymer ?
#
loop_
_entity_poly.entity_id
_entity_poly.type
_entity_poly.pdbx_seq_one_letter_code
_entity_poly.pdbx_strand_id
1 'polypeptide(L)'
;MPAFQVLCILLLATLLTLSAQAAEQDCSENALRRPLVDALVSRGDYADAIARLEQVQRQQDACLYDTLDANWYWLRSDLSLAYLKADREQECLVLLGRLIDNPASPWDIQQHLEQDDRLQHALRTNQRLCHAAHEQRLSAYRATPCPQPAEGAITSIATVSGSCLVLLPAPAAQSCPHLEEWRAGQRLRQLVPAAGDNDSPLADTSRCCSIQTLSVTTDGDQQHLRLQGEGRDCYGGSAYDLIDALYLLHDDLLVLEQDYSRTR
;
A
#
# COMPACT_ATOMS: atom_id res chain seq x y z
N MET A 1 11.07 -57.37 -19.44
CA MET A 1 9.94 -56.65 -18.83
C MET A 1 8.90 -56.41 -19.91
N PRO A 2 7.64 -56.84 -19.74
CA PRO A 2 6.69 -56.94 -20.83
C PRO A 2 6.20 -55.54 -21.26
N ALA A 3 6.11 -55.31 -22.57
CA ALA A 3 5.69 -54.05 -23.20
C ALA A 3 4.36 -53.47 -22.64
N PHE A 4 3.55 -54.32 -22.01
CA PHE A 4 2.31 -53.94 -21.32
C PHE A 4 2.53 -53.03 -20.10
N GLN A 5 3.62 -53.22 -19.34
CA GLN A 5 3.91 -52.37 -18.17
C GLN A 5 4.37 -50.96 -18.58
N VAL A 6 5.09 -50.84 -19.70
CA VAL A 6 5.53 -49.54 -20.23
C VAL A 6 4.34 -48.75 -20.78
N LEU A 7 3.39 -49.42 -21.44
CA LEU A 7 2.16 -48.79 -21.94
C LEU A 7 1.25 -48.28 -20.81
N CYS A 8 1.09 -49.06 -19.73
CA CYS A 8 0.32 -48.63 -18.57
C CYS A 8 0.96 -47.44 -17.83
N ILE A 9 2.29 -47.38 -17.72
CA ILE A 9 2.99 -46.26 -17.07
C ILE A 9 2.88 -44.98 -17.92
N LEU A 10 2.96 -45.09 -19.25
CA LEU A 10 2.77 -43.96 -20.17
C LEU A 10 1.33 -43.43 -20.18
N LEU A 11 0.31 -44.30 -20.04
CA LEU A 11 -1.09 -43.89 -19.91
C LEU A 11 -1.42 -43.29 -18.53
N LEU A 12 -0.78 -43.75 -17.45
CA LEU A 12 -0.94 -43.15 -16.13
C LEU A 12 -0.25 -41.78 -16.04
N ALA A 13 0.91 -41.63 -16.68
CA ALA A 13 1.64 -40.37 -16.72
C ALA A 13 0.89 -39.30 -17.52
N THR A 14 0.24 -39.65 -18.64
CA THR A 14 -0.58 -38.69 -19.39
C THR A 14 -1.85 -38.29 -18.64
N LEU A 15 -2.52 -39.21 -17.92
CA LEU A 15 -3.69 -38.90 -17.09
C LEU A 15 -3.36 -38.02 -15.87
N LEU A 16 -2.16 -38.16 -15.30
CA LEU A 16 -1.69 -37.32 -14.19
C LEU A 16 -1.17 -35.95 -14.64
N THR A 17 -0.76 -35.78 -15.91
CA THR A 17 -0.41 -34.46 -16.46
C THR A 17 -1.61 -33.68 -17.02
N LEU A 18 -2.74 -34.34 -17.27
CA LEU A 18 -3.96 -33.70 -17.80
C LEU A 18 -4.87 -33.13 -16.71
N SER A 19 -4.66 -33.47 -15.43
CA SER A 19 -5.38 -32.84 -14.30
C SER A 19 -4.83 -31.45 -13.91
N ALA A 20 -3.80 -30.96 -14.61
CA ALA A 20 -3.33 -29.59 -14.52
C ALA A 20 -4.03 -28.64 -15.53
N GLN A 21 -5.03 -29.14 -16.28
CA GLN A 21 -5.82 -28.35 -17.21
C GLN A 21 -7.02 -27.74 -16.48
N ALA A 22 -6.95 -26.41 -16.32
CA ALA A 22 -8.07 -25.51 -16.10
C ALA A 22 -9.11 -26.01 -15.09
N ALA A 23 -8.96 -25.64 -13.82
CA ALA A 23 -10.17 -25.42 -13.01
C ALA A 23 -11.01 -24.41 -13.80
N GLU A 24 -12.07 -24.90 -14.44
CA GLU A 24 -13.01 -24.07 -15.17
C GLU A 24 -13.47 -22.99 -14.20
N GLN A 25 -13.22 -21.74 -14.58
CA GLN A 25 -13.41 -20.62 -13.67
C GLN A 25 -14.92 -20.45 -13.42
N ASP A 26 -15.38 -20.86 -12.24
CA ASP A 26 -16.80 -20.84 -11.89
C ASP A 26 -17.29 -19.40 -11.69
N CYS A 27 -17.83 -18.81 -12.76
CA CYS A 27 -18.41 -17.47 -12.74
C CYS A 27 -19.92 -17.49 -12.47
N SER A 28 -20.45 -18.56 -11.86
CA SER A 28 -21.85 -18.60 -11.45
C SER A 28 -22.17 -17.59 -10.35
N GLU A 29 -23.42 -17.11 -10.29
CA GLU A 29 -23.87 -16.18 -9.24
C GLU A 29 -23.57 -16.69 -7.82
N ASN A 30 -23.66 -18.01 -7.60
CA ASN A 30 -23.37 -18.61 -6.31
C ASN A 30 -21.89 -18.52 -5.94
N ALA A 31 -20.98 -18.74 -6.89
CA ALA A 31 -19.55 -18.64 -6.67
C ALA A 31 -19.09 -17.17 -6.43
N LEU A 32 -19.81 -16.21 -7.02
CA LEU A 32 -19.52 -14.78 -6.91
C LEU A 32 -20.25 -14.08 -5.75
N ARG A 33 -21.12 -14.79 -5.04
CA ARG A 33 -21.92 -14.23 -3.94
C ARG A 33 -21.03 -13.89 -2.75
N ARG A 34 -21.14 -12.66 -2.26
CA ARG A 34 -20.49 -12.22 -1.01
C ARG A 34 -20.87 -13.14 0.15
N PRO A 35 -19.90 -13.77 0.84
CA PRO A 35 -20.18 -14.65 1.96
C PRO A 35 -20.55 -13.82 3.21
N LEU A 36 -21.42 -14.36 4.05
CA LEU A 36 -21.70 -13.77 5.37
C LEU A 36 -20.61 -14.20 6.36
N VAL A 37 -19.95 -13.23 6.98
CA VAL A 37 -18.84 -13.46 7.93
C VAL A 37 -19.08 -12.90 9.32
N ASP A 38 -20.27 -12.33 9.59
CA ASP A 38 -20.60 -11.65 10.86
C ASP A 38 -20.30 -12.50 12.09
N ALA A 39 -20.62 -13.81 12.02
CA ALA A 39 -20.40 -14.74 13.11
C ALA A 39 -18.91 -15.04 13.36
N LEU A 40 -18.06 -14.97 12.32
CA LEU A 40 -16.60 -15.14 12.47
C LEU A 40 -16.01 -13.87 13.08
N VAL A 41 -16.36 -12.70 12.53
CA VAL A 41 -15.91 -11.39 13.03
C VAL A 41 -16.32 -11.18 14.49
N SER A 42 -17.56 -11.55 14.87
CA SER A 42 -18.06 -11.41 16.24
C SER A 42 -17.32 -12.29 17.25
N ARG A 43 -16.72 -13.41 16.81
CA ARG A 43 -15.95 -14.32 17.66
C ARG A 43 -14.45 -14.02 17.68
N GLY A 44 -13.99 -13.07 16.88
CA GLY A 44 -12.57 -12.76 16.72
C GLY A 44 -11.85 -13.65 15.71
N ASP A 45 -12.56 -14.49 14.95
CA ASP A 45 -12.00 -15.39 13.94
C ASP A 45 -11.70 -14.64 12.63
N TYR A 46 -10.85 -13.60 12.72
CA TYR A 46 -10.59 -12.69 11.60
C TYR A 46 -9.85 -13.36 10.45
N ALA A 47 -8.92 -14.29 10.75
CA ALA A 47 -8.18 -15.03 9.72
C ALA A 47 -9.13 -15.84 8.81
N ASP A 48 -10.11 -16.52 9.39
CA ASP A 48 -11.10 -17.31 8.64
C ASP A 48 -12.07 -16.40 7.88
N ALA A 49 -12.48 -15.27 8.47
CA ALA A 49 -13.31 -14.28 7.79
C ALA A 49 -12.60 -13.73 6.54
N ILE A 50 -11.33 -13.33 6.69
CA ILE A 50 -10.48 -12.83 5.60
C ILE A 50 -10.32 -13.90 4.53
N ALA A 51 -9.95 -15.13 4.89
CA ALA A 51 -9.71 -16.20 3.92
C ALA A 51 -10.93 -16.47 3.02
N ARG A 52 -12.15 -16.44 3.62
CA ARG A 52 -13.41 -16.60 2.87
C ARG A 52 -13.69 -15.44 1.94
N LEU A 53 -13.49 -14.21 2.41
CA LEU A 53 -13.71 -13.00 1.62
C LEU A 53 -12.72 -12.89 0.47
N GLU A 54 -11.42 -13.11 0.72
CA GLU A 54 -10.38 -13.10 -0.31
C GLU A 54 -10.58 -14.21 -1.36
N GLN A 55 -11.09 -15.38 -0.96
CA GLN A 55 -11.43 -16.44 -1.92
C GLN A 55 -12.48 -15.96 -2.93
N VAL A 56 -13.57 -15.38 -2.44
CA VAL A 56 -14.63 -14.85 -3.32
C VAL A 56 -14.15 -13.61 -4.07
N GLN A 57 -13.31 -12.77 -3.46
CA GLN A 57 -12.67 -11.65 -4.15
C GLN A 57 -11.90 -12.11 -5.39
N ARG A 58 -11.01 -13.10 -5.23
CA ARG A 58 -10.23 -13.66 -6.36
C ARG A 58 -11.15 -14.22 -7.44
N GLN A 59 -12.26 -14.86 -7.06
CA GLN A 59 -13.23 -15.37 -8.02
C GLN A 59 -13.94 -14.23 -8.77
N GLN A 60 -14.38 -13.19 -8.06
CA GLN A 60 -14.98 -11.98 -8.65
C GLN A 60 -14.02 -11.26 -9.60
N ASP A 61 -12.76 -11.07 -9.18
CA ASP A 61 -11.74 -10.39 -9.97
C ASP A 61 -11.37 -11.20 -11.21
N ALA A 62 -11.28 -12.52 -11.11
CA ALA A 62 -10.99 -13.36 -12.27
C ALA A 62 -12.17 -13.36 -13.26
N CYS A 63 -13.41 -13.36 -12.77
CA CYS A 63 -14.61 -13.45 -13.59
C CYS A 63 -15.08 -12.12 -14.20
N LEU A 64 -14.34 -11.02 -13.96
CA LEU A 64 -14.61 -9.64 -14.36
C LEU A 64 -15.67 -9.53 -15.48
N TYR A 65 -16.91 -9.28 -15.08
CA TYR A 65 -17.96 -8.82 -15.97
C TYR A 65 -17.81 -7.31 -16.15
N ASP A 66 -18.22 -6.79 -17.31
CA ASP A 66 -18.19 -5.37 -17.69
C ASP A 66 -18.95 -4.42 -16.73
N THR A 67 -19.51 -4.92 -15.64
CA THR A 67 -20.27 -4.19 -14.64
C THR A 67 -19.79 -4.49 -13.22
N LEU A 68 -19.17 -3.49 -12.57
CA LEU A 68 -18.92 -3.48 -11.14
C LEU A 68 -20.25 -3.18 -10.42
N ASP A 69 -20.74 -4.11 -9.62
CA ASP A 69 -22.01 -3.99 -8.91
C ASP A 69 -21.84 -3.79 -7.40
N ALA A 70 -22.94 -3.52 -6.70
CA ALA A 70 -22.93 -3.33 -5.25
C ALA A 70 -22.37 -4.56 -4.50
N ASN A 71 -22.56 -5.79 -4.98
CA ASN A 71 -22.05 -7.00 -4.33
C ASN A 71 -20.52 -7.07 -4.38
N TRP A 72 -19.91 -6.64 -5.48
CA TRP A 72 -18.46 -6.49 -5.63
C TRP A 72 -17.89 -5.49 -4.61
N TYR A 73 -18.52 -4.32 -4.46
CA TYR A 73 -18.07 -3.29 -3.51
C TYR A 73 -18.35 -3.64 -2.05
N TRP A 74 -19.49 -4.26 -1.73
CA TRP A 74 -19.82 -4.72 -0.39
C TRP A 74 -18.82 -5.76 0.12
N LEU A 75 -18.35 -6.66 -0.75
CA LEU A 75 -17.30 -7.62 -0.37
C LEU A 75 -16.02 -6.91 0.06
N ARG A 76 -15.61 -5.85 -0.65
CA ARG A 76 -14.40 -5.07 -0.33
C ARG A 76 -14.57 -4.23 0.92
N SER A 77 -15.79 -3.73 1.17
CA SER A 77 -16.16 -3.12 2.44
C SER A 77 -15.98 -4.11 3.61
N ASP A 78 -16.54 -5.33 3.51
CA ASP A 78 -16.42 -6.34 4.58
C ASP A 78 -14.96 -6.79 4.78
N LEU A 79 -14.21 -6.94 3.68
CA LEU A 79 -12.80 -7.33 3.72
C LEU A 79 -11.91 -6.25 4.35
N SER A 80 -12.12 -4.97 4.02
CA SER A 80 -11.40 -3.85 4.65
C SER A 80 -11.61 -3.81 6.16
N LEU A 81 -12.84 -4.06 6.64
CA LEU A 81 -13.14 -4.12 8.06
C LEU A 81 -12.48 -5.34 8.72
N ALA A 82 -12.49 -6.50 8.05
CA ALA A 82 -11.85 -7.71 8.56
C ALA A 82 -10.31 -7.53 8.67
N TYR A 83 -9.67 -6.90 7.67
CA TYR A 83 -8.26 -6.52 7.73
C TYR A 83 -7.96 -5.59 8.90
N LEU A 84 -8.75 -4.53 9.07
CA LEU A 84 -8.60 -3.61 10.19
C LEU A 84 -8.70 -4.33 11.54
N LYS A 85 -9.66 -5.25 11.70
CA LYS A 85 -9.83 -6.03 12.94
C LYS A 85 -8.70 -7.02 13.20
N ALA A 86 -7.97 -7.41 12.17
CA ALA A 86 -6.81 -8.28 12.25
C ALA A 86 -5.47 -7.53 12.36
N ASP A 87 -5.49 -6.21 12.61
CA ASP A 87 -4.30 -5.34 12.63
C ASP A 87 -3.51 -5.37 11.30
N ARG A 88 -4.22 -5.57 10.18
CA ARG A 88 -3.74 -5.57 8.78
C ARG A 88 -4.18 -4.30 8.04
N GLU A 89 -3.94 -3.15 8.66
CA GLU A 89 -4.33 -1.82 8.18
C GLU A 89 -3.71 -1.50 6.83
N GLN A 90 -2.52 -2.02 6.53
CA GLN A 90 -1.89 -1.78 5.24
C GLN A 90 -2.69 -2.41 4.09
N GLU A 91 -3.12 -3.66 4.25
CA GLU A 91 -3.99 -4.32 3.28
C GLU A 91 -5.35 -3.64 3.20
N CYS A 92 -5.85 -3.10 4.31
CA CYS A 92 -7.05 -2.27 4.29
C CYS A 92 -6.86 -0.98 3.45
N LEU A 93 -5.78 -0.23 3.68
CA LEU A 93 -5.49 1.02 2.98
C LEU A 93 -5.28 0.79 1.48
N VAL A 94 -4.52 -0.24 1.13
CA VAL A 94 -4.34 -0.69 -0.25
C VAL A 94 -5.68 -0.99 -0.92
N LEU A 95 -6.52 -1.77 -0.24
CA LEU A 95 -7.79 -2.22 -0.82
C LEU A 95 -8.68 -1.01 -1.11
N LEU A 96 -8.78 -0.08 -0.17
CA LEU A 96 -9.68 1.07 -0.25
C LEU A 96 -9.12 2.23 -1.07
N GLY A 97 -7.79 2.40 -1.12
CA GLY A 97 -7.13 3.42 -1.93
C GLY A 97 -7.30 3.23 -3.44
N ARG A 98 -7.70 2.04 -3.88
CA ARG A 98 -8.14 1.78 -5.27
C ARG A 98 -9.59 2.14 -5.52
N LEU A 99 -10.40 2.29 -4.48
CA LEU A 99 -11.84 2.45 -4.60
C LEU A 99 -12.31 3.87 -4.28
N ILE A 100 -11.57 4.61 -3.47
CA ILE A 100 -12.03 5.88 -2.91
C ILE A 100 -11.01 6.98 -3.20
N ASP A 101 -11.52 8.08 -3.76
CA ASP A 101 -10.77 9.30 -4.05
C ASP A 101 -9.54 9.04 -4.95
N ASN A 102 -9.68 8.07 -5.88
CA ASN A 102 -8.67 7.69 -6.85
C ASN A 102 -9.27 7.73 -8.26
N PRO A 103 -9.38 8.92 -8.87
CA PRO A 103 -10.04 9.09 -10.17
C PRO A 103 -9.34 8.35 -11.33
N ALA A 104 -8.09 7.93 -11.15
CA ALA A 104 -7.36 7.12 -12.13
C ALA A 104 -7.70 5.62 -12.03
N SER A 105 -8.29 5.17 -10.93
CA SER A 105 -8.70 3.79 -10.76
C SER A 105 -9.98 3.49 -11.55
N PRO A 106 -10.01 2.40 -12.33
CA PRO A 106 -11.23 1.94 -12.99
C PRO A 106 -12.25 1.34 -12.00
N TRP A 107 -11.95 1.33 -10.70
CA TRP A 107 -12.83 0.82 -9.65
C TRP A 107 -13.32 1.93 -8.71
N ASP A 108 -13.03 3.20 -9.00
CA ASP A 108 -13.40 4.30 -8.12
C ASP A 108 -14.92 4.40 -7.94
N ILE A 109 -15.37 4.56 -6.69
CA ILE A 109 -16.79 4.57 -6.34
C ILE A 109 -17.55 5.75 -6.98
N GLN A 110 -16.89 6.85 -7.32
CA GLN A 110 -17.54 7.97 -7.99
C GLN A 110 -17.96 7.61 -9.42
N GLN A 111 -17.32 6.62 -10.04
CA GLN A 111 -17.62 6.19 -11.41
C GLN A 111 -18.69 5.09 -11.47
N HIS A 112 -18.91 4.36 -10.36
CA HIS A 112 -19.69 3.10 -10.36
C HIS A 112 -20.80 3.01 -9.32
N LEU A 113 -20.80 3.86 -8.28
CA LEU A 113 -21.74 3.76 -7.16
C LEU A 113 -22.57 5.03 -6.91
N GLU A 114 -22.74 5.91 -7.90
CA GLU A 114 -23.43 7.22 -7.74
C GLU A 114 -24.78 7.17 -7.00
N GLN A 115 -25.48 6.02 -6.99
CA GLN A 115 -26.81 5.85 -6.39
C GLN A 115 -26.85 5.08 -5.05
N ASP A 116 -25.74 4.52 -4.57
CA ASP A 116 -25.69 3.75 -3.30
C ASP A 116 -24.92 4.50 -2.20
N ASP A 117 -25.56 5.56 -1.67
CA ASP A 117 -25.01 6.41 -0.60
C ASP A 117 -24.57 5.61 0.64
N ARG A 118 -25.28 4.52 0.94
CA ARG A 118 -25.00 3.70 2.12
C ARG A 118 -23.68 2.95 1.95
N LEU A 119 -23.46 2.33 0.80
CA LEU A 119 -22.23 1.61 0.51
C LEU A 119 -21.05 2.58 0.39
N GLN A 120 -21.22 3.71 -0.31
CA GLN A 120 -20.20 4.76 -0.37
C GLN A 120 -19.80 5.24 1.03
N HIS A 121 -20.78 5.50 1.90
CA HIS A 121 -20.53 5.92 3.27
C HIS A 121 -19.80 4.85 4.10
N ALA A 122 -20.14 3.57 3.92
CA ALA A 122 -19.46 2.47 4.59
C ALA A 122 -17.99 2.36 4.17
N LEU A 123 -17.71 2.39 2.86
CA LEU A 123 -16.35 2.36 2.32
C LEU A 123 -15.50 3.54 2.81
N ARG A 124 -16.03 4.76 2.72
CA ARG A 124 -15.35 5.97 3.25
C ARG A 124 -15.14 5.91 4.76
N THR A 125 -16.05 5.29 5.50
CA THR A 125 -15.88 5.11 6.95
C THR A 125 -14.77 4.12 7.26
N ASN A 126 -14.73 2.97 6.56
CA ASN A 126 -13.66 2.00 6.73
C ASN A 126 -12.30 2.60 6.36
N GLN A 127 -12.22 3.40 5.29
CA GLN A 127 -10.98 4.07 4.88
C GLN A 127 -10.45 4.98 5.99
N ARG A 128 -11.32 5.83 6.57
CA ARG A 128 -10.96 6.68 7.70
C ARG A 128 -10.48 5.89 8.91
N LEU A 129 -11.13 4.76 9.22
CA LEU A 129 -10.72 3.90 10.32
C LEU A 129 -9.35 3.25 10.07
N CYS A 130 -9.07 2.82 8.85
CA CYS A 130 -7.78 2.24 8.48
C CYS A 130 -6.67 3.28 8.49
N HIS A 131 -6.92 4.50 7.98
CA HIS A 131 -5.98 5.60 8.15
C HIS A 131 -5.72 5.91 9.63
N ALA A 132 -6.76 5.98 10.46
CA ALA A 132 -6.60 6.28 11.88
C ALA A 132 -5.77 5.21 12.61
N ALA A 133 -6.00 3.92 12.33
CA ALA A 133 -5.24 2.83 12.90
C ALA A 133 -3.79 2.82 12.41
N HIS A 134 -3.56 3.10 11.13
CA HIS A 134 -2.22 3.24 10.55
C HIS A 134 -1.44 4.41 11.17
N GLU A 135 -2.05 5.59 11.29
CA GLU A 135 -1.44 6.74 11.97
C GLU A 135 -1.18 6.46 13.46
N GLN A 136 -2.09 5.73 14.12
CA GLN A 136 -1.88 5.33 15.50
C GLN A 136 -0.67 4.41 15.66
N ARG A 137 -0.49 3.44 14.75
CA ARG A 137 0.69 2.56 14.72
C ARG A 137 1.99 3.34 14.54
N LEU A 138 1.96 4.35 13.68
CA LEU A 138 3.13 5.18 13.36
C LEU A 138 3.24 6.44 14.25
N SER A 139 2.47 6.53 15.33
CA SER A 139 2.43 7.71 16.23
C SER A 139 3.76 8.03 16.93
N ALA A 140 4.71 7.08 16.93
CA ALA A 140 6.07 7.30 17.41
C ALA A 140 6.89 8.23 16.50
N TYR A 141 6.53 8.36 15.22
CA TYR A 141 7.15 9.30 14.29
C TYR A 141 6.64 10.70 14.57
N ARG A 142 7.56 11.65 14.74
CA ARG A 142 7.26 13.04 15.08
C ARG A 142 7.92 13.99 14.11
N ALA A 143 7.21 15.05 13.77
CA ALA A 143 7.72 16.17 12.99
C ALA A 143 7.98 17.39 13.88
N THR A 144 8.88 17.24 14.87
CA THR A 144 9.24 18.36 15.74
C THR A 144 9.93 19.44 14.91
N PRO A 145 9.43 20.69 14.88
CA PRO A 145 10.00 21.72 14.03
C PRO A 145 11.49 21.96 14.33
N CYS A 146 12.29 22.12 13.27
CA CYS A 146 13.69 22.51 13.43
C CYS A 146 13.77 23.94 14.01
N PRO A 147 14.60 24.21 15.05
CA PRO A 147 14.76 25.55 15.61
C PRO A 147 15.27 26.60 14.62
N GLN A 148 16.06 26.15 13.63
CA GLN A 148 16.59 26.97 12.54
C GLN A 148 16.19 26.32 11.21
N PRO A 149 14.95 26.51 10.75
CA PRO A 149 14.49 25.89 9.52
C PRO A 149 15.36 26.35 8.35
N ALA A 150 15.70 25.43 7.45
CA ALA A 150 16.46 25.77 6.27
C ALA A 150 15.55 26.54 5.29
N GLU A 151 16.07 27.64 4.74
CA GLU A 151 15.35 28.44 3.75
C GLU A 151 15.05 27.59 2.50
N GLY A 152 13.81 27.66 2.00
CA GLY A 152 13.39 26.91 0.82
C GLY A 152 13.11 25.42 1.07
N ALA A 153 13.19 24.93 2.30
CA ALA A 153 12.80 23.57 2.64
C ALA A 153 11.28 23.36 2.51
N ILE A 154 10.88 22.19 2.02
CA ILE A 154 9.50 21.71 2.08
C ILE A 154 9.14 21.42 3.54
N THR A 155 10.01 20.68 4.23
CA THR A 155 9.89 20.35 5.65
C THR A 155 11.28 20.41 6.30
N SER A 156 11.35 20.91 7.53
CA SER A 156 12.57 20.88 8.36
C SER A 156 12.22 20.44 9.77
N ILE A 157 12.78 19.32 10.22
CA ILE A 157 12.50 18.76 11.55
C ILE A 157 13.77 18.58 12.36
N ALA A 158 13.63 18.73 13.68
CA ALA A 158 14.70 18.48 14.64
C ALA A 158 14.92 16.97 14.83
N THR A 159 16.18 16.58 14.98
CA THR A 159 16.58 15.24 15.42
C THR A 159 16.92 15.24 16.91
N VAL A 160 16.95 14.06 17.52
CA VAL A 160 17.41 13.90 18.91
C VAL A 160 18.88 14.28 19.13
N SER A 161 19.70 14.27 18.06
CA SER A 161 21.12 14.64 18.12
C SER A 161 21.36 16.16 18.02
N GLY A 162 20.29 16.96 17.95
CA GLY A 162 20.35 18.42 17.81
C GLY A 162 20.73 18.89 16.41
N SER A 163 20.77 18.00 15.42
CA SER A 163 20.74 18.38 14.00
C SER A 163 19.29 18.56 13.53
N CYS A 164 19.14 19.01 12.28
CA CYS A 164 17.87 19.05 11.60
C CYS A 164 17.93 18.22 10.33
N LEU A 165 16.89 17.45 10.08
CA LEU A 165 16.67 16.84 8.78
C LEU A 165 15.80 17.77 7.94
N VAL A 166 16.28 18.03 6.74
CA VAL A 166 15.73 19.03 5.83
C VAL A 166 15.33 18.32 4.55
N LEU A 167 14.04 18.34 4.24
CA LEU A 167 13.50 17.92 2.95
C LEU A 167 13.47 19.14 2.03
N LEU A 168 14.33 19.14 1.03
CA LEU A 168 14.45 20.21 0.04
C LEU A 168 13.69 19.85 -1.25
N PRO A 169 13.14 20.84 -1.96
CA PRO A 169 12.50 20.61 -3.24
C PRO A 169 13.47 20.04 -4.28
N ALA A 170 12.88 19.40 -5.29
CA ALA A 170 13.61 18.95 -6.47
C ALA A 170 14.33 20.13 -7.14
N PRO A 171 15.64 20.02 -7.43
CA PRO A 171 16.41 21.14 -8.01
C PRO A 171 16.06 21.42 -9.48
N ALA A 172 15.44 20.47 -10.17
CA ALA A 172 15.01 20.60 -11.56
C ALA A 172 13.71 19.81 -11.82
N ALA A 173 13.06 20.07 -12.96
CA ALA A 173 11.98 19.21 -13.43
C ALA A 173 12.49 17.76 -13.61
N GLN A 174 11.62 16.78 -13.35
CA GLN A 174 11.94 15.34 -13.43
C GLN A 174 13.06 14.91 -12.48
N SER A 175 13.24 15.61 -11.35
CA SER A 175 14.13 15.20 -10.27
C SER A 175 13.36 15.07 -8.96
N CYS A 176 13.94 14.36 -8.00
CA CYS A 176 13.32 14.12 -6.71
C CYS A 176 13.69 15.18 -5.67
N PRO A 177 12.81 15.45 -4.69
CA PRO A 177 13.21 16.05 -3.44
C PRO A 177 14.40 15.29 -2.85
N HIS A 178 15.28 16.01 -2.15
CA HIS A 178 16.44 15.41 -1.50
C HIS A 178 16.44 15.75 -0.02
N LEU A 179 17.04 14.85 0.75
CA LEU A 179 17.16 15.00 2.19
C LEU A 179 18.58 15.44 2.54
N GLU A 180 18.68 16.38 3.45
CA GLU A 180 19.95 16.83 3.98
C GLU A 180 19.92 16.87 5.51
N GLU A 181 21.07 16.66 6.14
CA GLU A 181 21.25 16.90 7.56
C GLU A 181 21.97 18.23 7.76
N TRP A 182 21.39 19.08 8.59
CA TRP A 182 21.86 20.43 8.89
C TRP A 182 22.15 20.58 10.37
N ARG A 183 23.13 21.41 10.74
CA ARG A 183 23.37 21.81 12.14
C ARG A 183 23.81 23.26 12.18
N ALA A 184 23.19 24.03 13.07
CA ALA A 184 23.46 25.46 13.22
C ALA A 184 23.38 26.23 11.88
N GLY A 185 22.39 25.91 11.04
CA GLY A 185 22.18 26.53 9.74
C GLY A 185 23.17 26.13 8.63
N GLN A 186 24.04 25.15 8.87
CA GLN A 186 24.97 24.64 7.87
C GLN A 186 24.64 23.20 7.49
N ARG A 187 24.66 22.91 6.18
CA ARG A 187 24.57 21.53 5.66
C ARG A 187 25.79 20.73 6.14
N LEU A 188 25.52 19.61 6.81
CA LEU A 188 26.52 18.62 7.18
C LEU A 188 26.73 17.60 6.07
N ARG A 189 25.64 17.02 5.58
CA ARG A 189 25.65 15.98 4.54
C ARG A 189 24.31 15.90 3.83
N GLN A 190 24.31 15.29 2.66
CA GLN A 190 23.10 14.89 1.95
C GLN A 190 22.89 13.40 2.19
N LEU A 191 21.63 13.02 2.39
CA LEU A 191 21.20 11.65 2.57
C LEU A 191 20.68 11.12 1.24
N VAL A 192 21.10 9.92 0.87
CA VAL A 192 20.75 9.33 -0.42
C VAL A 192 20.13 7.94 -0.24
N PRO A 193 19.19 7.52 -1.08
CA PRO A 193 18.73 6.14 -1.11
C PRO A 193 19.90 5.16 -1.25
N ALA A 194 19.82 4.01 -0.58
CA ALA A 194 20.82 2.97 -0.69
C ALA A 194 20.97 2.48 -2.15
N ALA A 195 22.19 2.10 -2.54
CA ALA A 195 22.47 1.67 -3.91
C ALA A 195 21.59 0.48 -4.32
N GLY A 196 20.98 0.57 -5.51
CA GLY A 196 20.07 -0.45 -6.04
C GLY A 196 18.59 -0.26 -5.69
N ASP A 197 18.27 0.73 -4.85
CA ASP A 197 16.89 1.09 -4.48
C ASP A 197 16.27 2.09 -5.47
N ASN A 198 16.33 1.77 -6.77
CA ASN A 198 15.82 2.64 -7.84
C ASN A 198 14.30 2.81 -7.81
N ASP A 199 13.63 1.92 -7.09
CA ASP A 199 12.19 1.81 -6.97
C ASP A 199 11.64 2.50 -5.70
N SER A 200 12.52 2.96 -4.82
CA SER A 200 12.16 3.69 -3.62
C SER A 200 11.39 4.96 -3.97
N PRO A 201 10.36 5.34 -3.19
CA PRO A 201 9.66 6.59 -3.37
C PRO A 201 10.54 7.83 -3.47
N LEU A 202 11.75 7.84 -2.90
CA LEU A 202 12.68 8.97 -2.97
C LEU A 202 13.60 8.93 -4.21
N ALA A 203 13.73 7.77 -4.87
CA ALA A 203 14.55 7.58 -6.06
C ALA A 203 13.71 7.59 -7.36
N ASP A 204 12.45 7.18 -7.29
CA ASP A 204 11.56 7.05 -8.43
C ASP A 204 10.96 8.41 -8.82
N THR A 205 11.47 9.00 -9.91
CA THR A 205 11.04 10.33 -10.42
C THR A 205 9.58 10.40 -10.84
N SER A 206 8.95 9.24 -11.10
CA SER A 206 7.52 9.16 -11.39
C SER A 206 6.64 9.26 -10.14
N ARG A 207 7.23 9.25 -8.94
CA ARG A 207 6.51 9.21 -7.64
C ARG A 207 6.97 10.29 -6.68
N CYS A 208 8.29 10.48 -6.57
CA CYS A 208 8.93 11.27 -5.52
C CYS A 208 8.50 12.74 -5.49
N CYS A 209 7.93 13.25 -6.59
CA CYS A 209 7.45 14.62 -6.64
C CYS A 209 6.31 14.86 -5.63
N SER A 210 5.57 13.83 -5.20
CA SER A 210 4.46 13.99 -4.24
C SER A 210 4.92 14.10 -2.79
N ILE A 211 6.19 13.82 -2.47
CA ILE A 211 6.71 13.84 -1.11
C ILE A 211 6.70 15.26 -0.55
N GLN A 212 6.02 15.45 0.57
CA GLN A 212 5.81 16.77 1.19
C GLN A 212 6.22 16.82 2.66
N THR A 213 6.12 15.70 3.36
CA THR A 213 6.31 15.67 4.81
C THR A 213 7.42 14.71 5.19
N LEU A 214 8.06 15.04 6.30
CA LEU A 214 9.12 14.28 6.91
C LEU A 214 8.85 14.23 8.42
N SER A 215 8.93 13.04 8.98
CA SER A 215 8.88 12.79 10.42
C SER A 215 9.92 11.75 10.80
N VAL A 216 10.36 11.77 12.06
CA VAL A 216 11.39 10.85 12.55
C VAL A 216 10.98 10.17 13.83
N THR A 217 11.51 8.99 14.04
CA THR A 217 11.58 8.35 15.35
C THR A 217 12.99 7.81 15.60
N THR A 218 13.25 7.37 16.82
CA THR A 218 14.55 6.82 17.21
C THR A 218 14.30 5.56 18.02
N ASP A 219 14.95 4.47 17.62
CA ASP A 219 15.01 3.22 18.36
C ASP A 219 16.48 2.94 18.74
N GLY A 220 16.81 3.10 20.02
CA GLY A 220 18.20 3.13 20.47
C GLY A 220 19.02 4.23 19.78
N ASP A 221 20.06 3.84 19.05
CA ASP A 221 20.91 4.75 18.26
C ASP A 221 20.48 4.84 16.78
N GLN A 222 19.45 4.10 16.38
CA GLN A 222 18.97 4.07 15.01
C GLN A 222 17.91 5.15 14.79
N GLN A 223 18.10 5.93 13.72
CA GLN A 223 17.14 6.95 13.33
C GLN A 223 16.29 6.43 12.17
N HIS A 224 14.97 6.43 12.37
CA HIS A 224 14.01 6.02 11.37
C HIS A 224 13.25 7.24 10.86
N LEU A 225 13.10 7.34 9.55
CA LEU A 225 12.43 8.42 8.85
C LEU A 225 11.12 7.88 8.29
N ARG A 226 10.08 8.70 8.33
CA ARG A 226 8.84 8.49 7.59
C ARG A 226 8.67 9.66 6.63
N LEU A 227 8.57 9.34 5.35
CA LEU A 227 8.26 10.28 4.29
C LEU A 227 6.82 10.07 3.84
N GLN A 228 6.05 11.16 3.77
CA GLN A 228 4.70 11.09 3.25
C GLN A 228 4.46 12.13 2.16
N GLY A 229 3.58 11.78 1.22
CA GLY A 229 3.22 12.61 0.09
C GLY A 229 1.75 12.49 -0.26
N GLU A 230 1.18 13.61 -0.72
CA GLU A 230 -0.19 13.65 -1.22
C GLU A 230 -0.16 13.28 -2.72
N GLY A 231 -0.88 12.22 -3.10
CA GLY A 231 -0.91 11.73 -4.48
C GLY A 231 -1.22 12.85 -5.48
N ARG A 232 -0.32 13.08 -6.42
CA ARG A 232 -0.43 14.12 -7.46
C ARG A 232 0.31 13.67 -8.71
N ASP A 233 -0.22 14.01 -9.88
CA ASP A 233 0.46 13.72 -11.15
C ASP A 233 1.91 14.23 -11.12
N CYS A 234 2.84 13.26 -11.18
CA CYS A 234 4.27 13.50 -11.25
C CYS A 234 4.73 13.34 -12.70
N TYR A 235 4.78 14.46 -13.41
CA TYR A 235 5.38 14.58 -14.75
C TYR A 235 4.78 13.65 -15.82
N GLY A 236 3.47 13.36 -15.76
CA GLY A 236 2.81 12.43 -16.68
C GLY A 236 3.02 10.95 -16.33
N GLY A 237 3.57 10.68 -15.15
CA GLY A 237 3.56 9.37 -14.51
C GLY A 237 2.21 9.04 -13.87
N SER A 238 1.99 7.78 -13.52
CA SER A 238 0.73 7.28 -12.95
C SER A 238 0.50 7.64 -11.47
N ALA A 239 1.37 8.45 -10.84
CA ALA A 239 1.39 8.57 -9.39
C ALA A 239 0.26 9.46 -8.82
N TYR A 240 -0.95 8.91 -8.80
CA TYR A 240 -1.97 9.26 -7.81
C TYR A 240 -1.70 8.58 -6.46
N ASP A 241 -0.57 7.88 -6.32
CA ASP A 241 -0.22 7.11 -5.13
C ASP A 241 0.11 8.04 -3.96
N LEU A 242 -0.67 7.93 -2.89
CA LEU A 242 -0.30 8.44 -1.57
C LEU A 242 1.03 7.81 -1.19
N ILE A 243 2.07 8.61 -0.96
CA ILE A 243 3.36 8.09 -0.49
C ILE A 243 3.30 8.01 1.02
N ASP A 244 3.68 6.86 1.57
CA ASP A 244 4.01 6.69 2.96
C ASP A 244 5.10 5.61 3.07
N ALA A 245 6.31 6.03 3.38
CA ALA A 245 7.47 5.15 3.34
C ALA A 245 8.39 5.36 4.55
N LEU A 246 8.86 4.25 5.10
CA LEU A 246 9.76 4.18 6.23
C LEU A 246 11.17 3.86 5.77
N TYR A 247 12.13 4.61 6.28
CA TYR A 247 13.55 4.43 6.00
C TYR A 247 14.34 4.34 7.29
N LEU A 248 15.33 3.45 7.32
CA LEU A 248 16.39 3.46 8.31
C LEU A 248 17.53 4.35 7.79
N LEU A 249 17.98 5.30 8.60
CA LEU A 249 19.20 6.05 8.34
C LEU A 249 20.40 5.26 8.83
N HIS A 250 21.29 4.90 7.90
CA HIS A 250 22.58 4.28 8.18
C HIS A 250 23.68 5.11 7.51
N ASP A 251 24.49 5.79 8.31
CA ASP A 251 25.46 6.79 7.85
C ASP A 251 24.82 7.89 6.99
N ASP A 252 25.12 7.95 5.69
CA ASP A 252 24.54 8.84 4.69
C ASP A 252 23.48 8.14 3.81
N LEU A 253 23.18 6.87 4.09
CA LEU A 253 22.28 6.04 3.32
C LEU A 253 20.90 5.93 3.97
N LEU A 254 19.87 6.04 3.14
CA LEU A 254 18.49 5.75 3.48
C LEU A 254 18.16 4.36 2.96
N VAL A 255 18.01 3.41 3.88
CA VAL A 255 17.61 2.04 3.57
C VAL A 255 16.09 1.96 3.68
N LEU A 256 15.39 1.69 2.58
CA LEU A 256 13.94 1.51 2.60
C LEU A 256 13.57 0.29 3.46
N GLU A 257 12.84 0.53 4.55
CA GLU A 257 12.33 -0.53 5.41
C GLU A 257 10.95 -0.99 4.95
N GLN A 258 10.09 -0.02 4.60
CA GLN A 258 8.71 -0.27 4.22
C GLN A 258 8.22 0.81 3.27
N ASP A 259 7.60 0.39 2.16
CA ASP A 259 6.84 1.28 1.26
C ASP A 259 5.36 0.88 1.38
N TYR A 260 4.55 1.72 2.04
CA TYR A 260 3.11 1.51 2.19
C TYR A 260 2.31 1.98 0.97
N SER A 261 2.98 2.49 -0.06
CA SER A 261 2.34 2.94 -1.29
C SER A 261 2.43 1.92 -2.43
N ARG A 262 3.14 0.79 -2.22
CA ARG A 262 3.12 -0.37 -3.13
C ARG A 262 2.33 -1.54 -2.55
N THR A 263 1.58 -2.22 -3.41
CA THR A 263 1.21 -3.63 -3.21
C THR A 263 2.34 -4.50 -3.74
N ARG A 264 2.88 -5.40 -2.92
CA ARG A 264 3.61 -6.56 -3.45
C ARG A 264 2.63 -7.57 -4.03
#